data_AF-A0A7Y3F382-F1
#
_entry.id   AF-A0A7Y3F382-F1
#
_cell.length_a   1.000
_cell.length_b   1.000
_cell.length_c   1.000
_cell.angle_alpha   90.00
_cell.angle_beta   90.00
_cell.angle_gamma   90.00
#
_symmetry.space_group_name_H-M   'P 1'
#
loop_
_entity.id
_entity.type
_entity.pdbx_description
1 polymer ?
#
loop_
_entity_poly.entity_id
_entity_poly.type
_entity_poly.pdbx_seq_one_letter_code
_entity_poly.pdbx_strand_id
1 'polypeptide(L)'
;VFSKTFNRIITNSLLFIDVLTFKYYLIGGKNIREHAQTLEYLTINVTSHALNSKEKNKTDERLAHLFTSSMTFIDGEKQKFDGSYRDQLVNNPAIWENQYFLDVACLTVWEDKTLEYQESEFIFGIGKDLGFERKEISRSLEEITSFFEKNSSNIPFLKDPNMAIQFYDSMAKVVNKLILRNSKRLLKELTESKELMQLLTKSTVKDLSPEEKKKVQNQLIDIFKSIPSLAIFLLPGGAVLLPIFIKLIPKLLPSAFDDNRVEKKS
;
A
#
# COMPACT_ATOMS: atom_id res chain seq x y z
N VAL A 1 26.98 0.42 9.83
CA VAL A 1 26.50 1.14 8.62
C VAL A 1 25.08 0.69 8.33
N PHE A 2 24.07 1.43 8.77
CA PHE A 2 22.67 1.14 8.46
C PHE A 2 22.46 1.32 6.95
N SER A 3 22.31 0.21 6.22
CA SER A 3 22.13 0.27 4.77
C SER A 3 20.80 0.98 4.46
N LYS A 4 20.85 1.97 3.56
CA LYS A 4 19.71 2.66 2.93
C LYS A 4 18.89 1.70 2.03
N THR A 5 18.48 0.56 2.58
CA THR A 5 17.69 -0.47 1.91
C THR A 5 16.31 -0.60 2.56
N PHE A 6 15.82 0.49 3.17
CA PHE A 6 14.40 0.60 3.44
C PHE A 6 13.74 0.93 2.11
N ASN A 7 13.11 -0.07 1.50
CA ASN A 7 12.47 0.07 0.20
C ASN A 7 11.38 1.14 0.31
N ARG A 8 11.45 2.16 -0.54
CA ARG A 8 10.56 3.34 -0.63
C ARG A 8 9.07 3.04 -0.90
N ILE A 9 8.65 1.78 -0.84
CA ILE A 9 7.33 1.29 -1.26
C ILE A 9 6.58 0.57 -0.11
N ILE A 10 7.22 0.41 1.05
CA ILE A 10 6.49 0.36 2.34
C ILE A 10 6.36 1.81 2.83
N THR A 11 5.84 2.69 1.97
CA THR A 11 5.46 4.03 2.42
C THR A 11 3.97 3.95 2.65
N ASN A 12 3.59 3.66 3.90
CA ASN A 12 2.20 3.80 4.32
C ASN A 12 1.82 5.27 4.07
N SER A 13 1.06 5.53 3.01
CA SER A 13 0.65 6.90 2.67
C SER A 13 -0.38 7.43 3.66
N LEU A 14 -0.96 6.51 4.44
CA LEU A 14 -1.87 6.77 5.55
C LEU A 14 -1.15 6.73 6.90
N LEU A 15 0.19 6.80 6.96
CA LEU A 15 0.93 6.81 8.23
C LEU A 15 0.47 7.95 9.17
N PHE A 16 0.00 9.06 8.60
CA PHE A 16 -0.51 10.16 9.41
C PHE A 16 -1.83 9.81 10.12
N ILE A 17 -2.60 8.83 9.62
CA ILE A 17 -3.75 8.27 10.34
C ILE A 17 -3.31 7.65 11.66
N ASP A 18 -2.13 6.99 11.72
CA ASP A 18 -1.60 6.46 12.96
C ASP A 18 -1.30 7.59 13.97
N VAL A 19 -0.82 8.73 13.49
CA VAL A 19 -0.55 9.92 14.32
C VAL A 19 -1.86 10.51 14.86
N LEU A 20 -2.88 10.67 14.01
CA LEU A 20 -4.20 11.15 14.41
C LEU A 20 -4.87 10.21 15.41
N THR A 21 -4.80 8.91 15.13
CA THR A 21 -5.33 7.84 16.00
C THR A 21 -4.64 7.84 17.37
N PHE A 22 -3.31 8.02 17.39
CA PHE A 22 -2.56 8.14 18.64
C PHE A 22 -2.93 9.41 19.41
N LYS A 23 -3.12 10.53 18.73
CA LYS A 23 -3.62 11.77 19.35
C LYS A 23 -5.01 11.58 19.97
N TYR A 24 -5.91 10.92 19.25
CA TYR A 24 -7.26 10.58 19.74
C TYR A 24 -7.20 9.70 21.00
N TYR A 25 -6.28 8.73 21.04
CA TYR A 25 -6.03 7.93 22.23
C TYR A 25 -5.55 8.79 23.43
N LEU A 26 -4.60 9.71 23.21
CA LEU A 26 -4.05 10.55 24.28
C LEU A 26 -5.09 11.49 24.93
N ILE A 27 -6.11 11.90 24.20
CA ILE A 27 -7.20 12.73 24.74
C ILE A 27 -8.33 11.92 25.39
N GLY A 28 -8.14 10.61 25.58
CA GLY A 28 -9.11 9.72 26.24
C GLY A 28 -10.18 9.16 25.31
N GLY A 29 -9.95 9.19 23.99
CA GLY A 29 -10.82 8.57 23.00
C GLY A 29 -11.03 7.08 23.27
N LYS A 30 -12.21 6.57 22.91
CA LYS A 30 -12.58 5.15 23.04
C LYS A 30 -12.74 4.53 21.66
N ASN A 31 -12.73 3.20 21.58
CA ASN A 31 -12.89 2.48 20.31
C ASN A 31 -11.87 2.93 19.23
N ILE A 32 -10.60 3.02 19.62
CA ILE A 32 -9.49 3.53 18.79
C ILE A 32 -9.45 2.91 17.39
N ARG A 33 -9.76 1.62 17.27
CA ARG A 33 -9.81 0.91 15.98
C ARG A 33 -10.96 1.38 15.10
N GLU A 34 -12.14 1.61 15.67
CA GLU A 34 -13.30 2.11 14.92
C GLU A 34 -13.02 3.54 14.44
N HIS A 35 -12.39 4.36 15.27
CA HIS A 35 -11.97 5.70 14.86
C HIS A 35 -10.95 5.67 13.71
N ALA A 36 -9.93 4.82 13.78
CA ALA A 36 -8.98 4.63 12.68
C ALA A 36 -9.66 4.14 11.39
N GLN A 37 -10.66 3.26 11.50
CA GLN A 37 -11.50 2.85 10.36
C GLN A 37 -12.24 4.04 9.75
N THR A 38 -12.86 4.88 10.57
CA THR A 38 -13.53 6.11 10.09
C THR A 38 -12.56 7.03 9.36
N LEU A 39 -11.34 7.22 9.88
CA LEU A 39 -10.32 8.04 9.22
C LEU A 39 -9.93 7.47 7.85
N GLU A 40 -9.70 6.14 7.75
CA GLU A 40 -9.40 5.49 6.46
C GLU A 40 -10.57 5.62 5.48
N TYR A 41 -11.80 5.42 5.96
CA TYR A 41 -13.02 5.55 5.16
C TYR A 41 -13.21 6.96 4.61
N LEU A 42 -13.06 7.98 5.45
CA LEU A 42 -13.18 9.38 5.02
C LEU A 42 -12.07 9.72 4.04
N THR A 43 -10.84 9.31 4.32
CA THR A 43 -9.68 9.59 3.46
C THR A 43 -9.90 9.05 2.04
N ILE A 44 -10.31 7.78 1.90
CA ILE A 44 -10.50 7.21 0.55
C ILE A 44 -11.67 7.82 -0.21
N ASN A 45 -12.75 8.18 0.48
CA ASN A 45 -13.88 8.82 -0.17
C ASN A 45 -13.55 10.25 -0.60
N VAL A 46 -12.79 10.99 0.22
CA VAL A 46 -12.23 12.30 -0.15
C VAL A 46 -11.33 12.17 -1.38
N THR A 47 -10.39 11.22 -1.38
CA THR A 47 -9.52 10.95 -2.54
C THR A 47 -10.35 10.57 -3.77
N SER A 48 -11.33 9.69 -3.64
CA SER A 48 -12.18 9.26 -4.76
C SER A 48 -13.00 10.41 -5.33
N HIS A 49 -13.55 11.28 -4.47
CA HIS A 49 -14.29 12.46 -4.91
C HIS A 49 -13.39 13.47 -5.62
N ALA A 50 -12.20 13.72 -5.06
CA ALA A 50 -11.20 14.58 -5.67
C ALA A 50 -10.82 14.07 -7.07
N LEU A 51 -10.53 12.77 -7.21
CA LEU A 51 -10.23 12.17 -8.52
C LEU A 51 -11.39 12.22 -9.50
N ASN A 52 -12.63 12.09 -9.03
CA ASN A 52 -13.82 12.19 -9.89
C ASN A 52 -14.14 13.64 -10.31
N SER A 53 -13.55 14.64 -9.65
CA SER A 53 -13.75 16.06 -9.97
C SER A 53 -12.89 16.57 -11.14
N LYS A 54 -11.97 15.74 -11.66
CA LYS A 54 -11.05 16.10 -12.74
C LYS A 54 -11.03 15.08 -13.88
N GLU A 55 -10.41 15.44 -15.01
CA GLU A 55 -10.18 14.50 -16.10
C GLU A 55 -9.18 13.41 -15.69
N LYS A 56 -9.45 12.16 -16.06
CA LYS A 56 -8.65 11.02 -15.61
C LYS A 56 -7.29 10.97 -16.30
N ASN A 57 -6.20 10.93 -15.51
CA ASN A 57 -4.86 10.62 -16.00
C ASN A 57 -4.26 9.36 -15.31
N LYS A 58 -3.23 8.78 -15.91
CA LYS A 58 -2.42 7.66 -15.39
C LYS A 58 -1.77 7.96 -14.03
N THR A 59 -1.54 9.23 -13.70
CA THR A 59 -1.01 9.64 -12.38
C THR A 59 -2.06 9.44 -11.28
N ASP A 60 -3.33 9.62 -11.61
CA ASP A 60 -4.47 9.51 -10.70
C ASP A 60 -4.76 8.08 -10.31
N GLU A 61 -4.70 7.18 -11.29
CA GLU A 61 -4.83 5.75 -11.05
C GLU A 61 -3.75 5.25 -10.08
N ARG A 62 -2.55 5.86 -10.11
CA ARG A 62 -1.45 5.52 -9.19
C ARG A 62 -1.67 6.07 -7.79
N LEU A 63 -2.13 7.31 -7.67
CA LEU A 63 -2.46 7.90 -6.37
C LEU A 63 -3.61 7.14 -5.71
N ALA A 64 -4.68 6.83 -6.46
CA ALA A 64 -5.77 5.99 -6.00
C ALA A 64 -5.26 4.64 -5.50
N HIS A 65 -4.47 3.95 -6.32
CA HIS A 65 -3.91 2.65 -5.96
C HIS A 65 -3.00 2.72 -4.72
N LEU A 66 -2.21 3.77 -4.58
CA LEU A 66 -1.34 3.99 -3.42
C LEU A 66 -2.14 4.13 -2.11
N PHE A 67 -3.20 4.93 -2.12
CA PHE A 67 -4.09 5.11 -0.96
C PHE A 67 -4.84 3.82 -0.63
N THR A 68 -5.44 3.16 -1.61
CA THR A 68 -6.15 1.88 -1.41
C THR A 68 -5.21 0.79 -0.88
N SER A 69 -3.98 0.72 -1.38
CA SER A 69 -2.97 -0.25 -0.91
C SER A 69 -2.41 0.05 0.48
N SER A 70 -2.58 1.28 0.98
CA SER A 70 -2.08 1.72 2.29
C SER A 70 -3.09 1.49 3.43
N MET A 71 -4.31 1.02 3.12
CA MET A 71 -5.34 0.76 4.13
C MET A 71 -5.01 -0.46 4.99
N THR A 72 -5.31 -0.33 6.27
CA THR A 72 -5.07 -1.36 7.28
C THR A 72 -6.37 -1.96 7.81
N PHE A 73 -7.43 -1.15 7.94
CA PHE A 73 -8.64 -1.55 8.64
C PHE A 73 -9.87 -1.72 7.76
N ILE A 74 -9.84 -1.19 6.53
CA ILE A 74 -10.92 -1.29 5.55
C ILE A 74 -10.40 -1.94 4.25
N ASP A 75 -11.26 -2.73 3.61
CA ASP A 75 -11.00 -3.27 2.28
C ASP A 75 -11.38 -2.22 1.23
N GLY A 76 -10.38 -1.48 0.74
CA GLY A 76 -10.56 -0.39 -0.22
C GLY A 76 -11.16 -0.83 -1.57
N GLU A 77 -11.03 -2.11 -1.95
CA GLU A 77 -11.64 -2.61 -3.20
C GLU A 77 -13.16 -2.88 -3.06
N LYS A 78 -13.66 -3.01 -1.82
CA LYS A 78 -15.09 -3.22 -1.55
C LYS A 78 -15.86 -1.93 -1.24
N GLN A 79 -15.15 -0.85 -0.93
CA GLN A 79 -15.75 0.45 -0.70
C GLN A 79 -16.15 1.06 -2.05
N LYS A 80 -17.46 1.09 -2.34
CA LYS A 80 -17.98 1.84 -3.49
C LYS A 80 -18.20 3.27 -3.06
N PHE A 81 -17.66 4.21 -3.82
CA PHE A 81 -18.00 5.62 -3.68
C PHE A 81 -19.50 5.82 -3.92
N ASP A 82 -20.23 6.18 -2.87
CA ASP A 82 -21.69 6.42 -2.91
C ASP A 82 -22.08 7.81 -2.40
N GLY A 83 -21.09 8.63 -2.03
CA GLY A 83 -21.30 9.99 -1.51
C GLY A 83 -21.77 10.06 -0.05
N SER A 84 -22.03 8.93 0.61
CA SER A 84 -22.53 8.88 2.00
C SER A 84 -21.52 9.38 3.04
N TYR A 85 -20.26 9.52 2.64
CA TYR A 85 -19.19 10.01 3.50
C TYR A 85 -19.34 11.49 3.89
N ARG A 86 -20.05 12.31 3.10
CA ARG A 86 -20.11 13.77 3.32
C ARG A 86 -20.75 14.13 4.66
N ASP A 87 -21.80 13.41 5.07
CA ASP A 87 -22.44 13.66 6.36
C ASP A 87 -21.49 13.40 7.53
N GLN A 88 -20.67 12.34 7.45
CA GLN A 88 -19.65 12.06 8.47
C GLN A 88 -18.51 13.08 8.43
N LEU A 89 -18.14 13.54 7.23
CA LEU A 89 -17.08 14.53 7.02
C LEU A 89 -17.45 15.89 7.64
N VAL A 90 -18.64 16.41 7.33
CA VAL A 90 -19.14 17.72 7.80
C VAL A 90 -19.34 17.73 9.32
N ASN A 91 -19.75 16.60 9.89
CA ASN A 91 -19.99 16.49 11.33
C ASN A 91 -18.74 16.11 12.13
N ASN A 92 -17.56 16.02 11.51
CA ASN A 92 -16.32 15.72 12.24
C ASN A 92 -15.81 16.97 12.98
N PRO A 93 -15.79 16.98 14.33
CA PRO A 93 -15.37 18.16 15.09
C PRO A 93 -13.84 18.32 15.18
N ALA A 94 -13.08 17.31 14.75
CA ALA A 94 -11.64 17.27 14.96
C ALA A 94 -10.87 18.07 13.89
N ILE A 95 -10.44 19.28 14.27
CA ILE A 95 -9.70 20.22 13.41
C ILE A 95 -8.50 19.57 12.70
N TRP A 96 -7.73 18.74 13.41
CA TRP A 96 -6.52 18.11 12.86
C TRP A 96 -6.83 17.01 11.84
N GLU A 97 -7.94 16.32 12.01
CA GLU A 97 -8.41 15.33 11.04
C GLU A 97 -8.97 16.04 9.81
N ASN A 98 -9.73 17.12 10.01
CA ASN A 98 -10.25 17.92 8.92
C ASN A 98 -9.14 18.56 8.08
N GLN A 99 -8.07 19.06 8.72
CA GLN A 99 -6.89 19.57 8.00
C GLN A 99 -6.25 18.45 7.16
N TYR A 100 -6.10 17.25 7.74
CA TYR A 100 -5.56 16.12 7.01
C TYR A 100 -6.41 15.75 5.78
N PHE A 101 -7.74 15.76 5.90
CA PHE A 101 -8.63 15.51 4.76
C PHE A 101 -8.50 16.59 3.68
N LEU A 102 -8.38 17.87 4.08
CA LEU A 102 -8.12 18.96 3.14
C LEU A 102 -6.78 18.78 2.42
N ASP A 103 -5.71 18.43 3.15
CA ASP A 103 -4.38 18.21 2.58
C ASP A 103 -4.40 17.04 1.59
N VAL A 104 -5.09 15.95 1.91
CA VAL A 104 -5.27 14.81 1.01
C VAL A 104 -6.05 15.21 -0.25
N ALA A 105 -7.12 16.00 -0.11
CA ALA A 105 -7.89 16.49 -1.25
C ALA A 105 -7.01 17.35 -2.17
N CYS A 106 -6.30 18.33 -1.61
CA CYS A 106 -5.40 19.22 -2.34
C CYS A 106 -4.27 18.44 -3.03
N LEU A 107 -3.67 17.46 -2.36
CA LEU A 107 -2.66 16.55 -2.91
C LEU A 107 -3.19 15.73 -4.09
N THR A 108 -4.44 15.28 -4.00
CA THR A 108 -5.07 14.42 -5.00
C THR A 108 -5.42 15.18 -6.27
N VAL A 109 -5.79 16.45 -6.12
CA VAL A 109 -6.13 17.34 -7.23
C VAL A 109 -4.88 17.88 -7.93
N TRP A 110 -3.75 17.99 -7.23
CA TRP A 110 -2.53 18.56 -7.80
C TRP A 110 -2.01 17.76 -9.03
N GLU A 111 -2.00 18.41 -10.20
CA GLU A 111 -1.48 17.85 -11.46
C GLU A 111 -0.61 18.86 -12.22
N ASP A 112 0.58 18.43 -12.66
CA ASP A 112 1.50 19.08 -13.60
C ASP A 112 1.64 20.62 -13.53
N LYS A 113 1.55 21.17 -12.31
CA LYS A 113 1.74 22.60 -11.97
C LYS A 113 0.66 23.56 -12.50
N THR A 114 -0.47 23.05 -12.98
CA THR A 114 -1.60 23.90 -13.39
C THR A 114 -2.86 23.40 -12.70
N LEU A 115 -3.35 24.16 -11.72
CA LEU A 115 -4.61 23.87 -11.06
C LEU A 115 -5.74 24.39 -11.95
N GLU A 116 -6.58 23.50 -12.46
CA GLU A 116 -7.70 23.88 -13.32
C GLU A 116 -8.80 24.60 -12.51
N TYR A 117 -9.64 25.39 -13.18
CA TYR A 117 -10.71 26.13 -12.50
C TYR A 117 -11.69 25.19 -11.77
N GLN A 118 -12.04 24.04 -12.35
CA GLN A 118 -12.96 23.05 -11.75
C GLN A 118 -12.37 22.38 -10.50
N GLU A 119 -11.08 22.10 -10.54
CA GLU A 119 -10.27 21.58 -9.43
C GLU A 119 -10.26 22.53 -8.23
N SER A 120 -10.15 23.84 -8.49
CA SER A 120 -10.22 24.85 -7.44
C SER A 120 -11.58 24.88 -6.75
N GLU A 121 -12.69 24.83 -7.50
CA GLU A 121 -14.05 24.88 -6.95
C GLU A 121 -14.38 23.66 -6.08
N PHE A 122 -13.90 22.47 -6.48
CA PHE A 122 -14.04 21.27 -5.64
C PHE A 122 -13.33 21.43 -4.28
N ILE A 123 -12.06 21.88 -4.30
CA ILE A 123 -11.27 22.06 -3.07
C ILE A 123 -11.88 23.13 -2.16
N PHE A 124 -12.36 24.24 -2.72
CA PHE A 124 -13.08 25.25 -1.92
C PHE A 124 -14.40 24.72 -1.37
N GLY A 125 -15.11 23.87 -2.12
CA GLY A 125 -16.32 23.19 -1.66
C GLY A 125 -16.07 22.27 -0.47
N ILE A 126 -15.12 21.34 -0.60
CA ILE A 126 -14.81 20.38 0.47
C ILE A 126 -14.14 21.05 1.68
N GLY A 127 -13.28 22.05 1.47
CA GLY A 127 -12.66 22.80 2.55
C GLY A 127 -13.70 23.58 3.37
N LYS A 128 -14.73 24.12 2.72
CA LYS A 128 -15.85 24.76 3.43
C LYS A 128 -16.66 23.74 4.25
N ASP A 129 -16.93 22.57 3.69
CA ASP A 129 -17.62 21.46 4.39
C ASP A 129 -16.84 21.00 5.63
N LEU A 130 -15.51 21.08 5.58
CA LEU A 130 -14.59 20.78 6.68
C LEU A 130 -14.47 21.91 7.72
N GLY A 131 -15.11 23.05 7.49
CA GLY A 131 -15.17 24.19 8.41
C GLY A 131 -14.07 25.24 8.21
N PHE A 132 -13.31 25.21 7.12
CA PHE A 132 -12.22 26.15 6.86
C PHE A 132 -12.68 27.41 6.14
N GLU A 133 -12.02 28.53 6.44
CA GLU A 133 -12.20 29.77 5.69
C GLU A 133 -11.48 29.70 4.34
N ARG A 134 -11.99 30.46 3.35
CA ARG A 134 -11.39 30.54 2.00
C ARG A 134 -9.88 30.81 2.04
N LYS A 135 -9.42 31.66 2.97
CA LYS A 135 -7.99 31.98 3.13
C LYS A 135 -7.16 30.78 3.58
N GLU A 136 -7.69 29.94 4.46
CA GLU A 136 -7.01 28.75 4.98
C GLU A 136 -6.92 27.67 3.90
N ILE A 137 -7.97 27.54 3.09
CA ILE A 137 -8.01 26.63 1.93
C ILE A 137 -6.99 27.07 0.88
N SER A 138 -6.97 28.36 0.51
CA SER A 138 -5.98 28.92 -0.42
C SER A 138 -4.55 28.67 0.07
N ARG A 139 -4.30 28.89 1.36
CA ARG A 139 -2.98 28.65 1.95
C ARG A 139 -2.58 27.17 1.85
N SER A 140 -3.49 26.24 2.11
CA SER A 140 -3.19 24.79 2.00
C SER A 140 -2.81 24.39 0.57
N LEU A 141 -3.50 24.93 -0.43
CA LEU A 141 -3.15 24.76 -1.84
C LEU A 141 -1.78 25.34 -2.20
N GLU A 142 -1.46 26.54 -1.70
CA GLU A 142 -0.16 27.20 -1.91
C GLU A 142 0.98 26.41 -1.27
N GLU A 143 0.78 25.88 -0.07
CA GLU A 143 1.77 25.07 0.65
C GLU A 143 2.09 23.77 -0.09
N ILE A 144 1.06 23.05 -0.60
CA ILE A 144 1.25 21.84 -1.40
C ILE A 144 1.95 22.15 -2.72
N THR A 145 1.51 23.20 -3.42
CA THR A 145 2.13 23.61 -4.70
C THR A 145 3.61 23.92 -4.51
N SER A 146 3.93 24.73 -3.49
CA SER A 146 5.31 25.09 -3.14
C SER A 146 6.15 23.87 -2.77
N PHE A 147 5.57 22.90 -2.05
CA PHE A 147 6.24 21.65 -1.70
C PHE A 147 6.60 20.87 -2.95
N PHE A 148 5.68 20.69 -3.88
CA PHE A 148 5.94 19.95 -5.11
C PHE A 148 6.95 20.68 -6.00
N GLU A 149 6.83 21.98 -6.20
CA GLU A 149 7.78 22.75 -7.00
C GLU A 149 9.22 22.59 -6.51
N LYS A 150 9.40 22.63 -5.18
CA LYS A 150 10.71 22.51 -4.54
C LYS A 150 11.26 21.08 -4.53
N ASN A 151 10.41 20.07 -4.45
CA ASN A 151 10.83 18.69 -4.15
C ASN A 151 10.60 17.67 -5.29
N SER A 152 9.81 17.98 -6.33
CA SER A 152 9.48 17.03 -7.40
C SER A 152 10.70 16.47 -8.12
N SER A 153 11.74 17.29 -8.29
CA SER A 153 13.02 16.88 -8.89
C SER A 153 13.81 15.88 -8.01
N ASN A 154 13.48 15.75 -6.73
CA ASN A 154 14.17 14.88 -5.77
C ASN A 154 13.35 13.64 -5.36
N ILE A 155 12.06 13.58 -5.73
CA ILE A 155 11.13 12.50 -5.37
C ILE A 155 10.92 11.61 -6.61
N PRO A 156 11.55 10.41 -6.70
CA PRO A 156 11.48 9.59 -7.91
C PRO A 156 10.09 9.05 -8.26
N PHE A 157 9.19 8.95 -7.27
CA PHE A 157 7.80 8.53 -7.51
C PHE A 157 7.05 9.49 -8.45
N LEU A 158 7.42 10.78 -8.43
CA LEU A 158 6.81 11.82 -9.26
C LEU A 158 7.46 11.93 -10.66
N LYS A 159 8.38 11.01 -11.02
CA LYS A 159 9.20 11.12 -12.24
C LYS A 159 8.94 10.09 -13.35
N ASP A 160 8.45 8.88 -13.09
CA ASP A 160 8.57 7.80 -14.08
C ASP A 160 7.33 6.87 -14.21
N PRO A 161 6.80 6.67 -15.43
CA PRO A 161 5.68 5.76 -15.69
C PRO A 161 5.96 4.25 -15.63
N ASN A 162 7.21 3.78 -15.60
CA ASN A 162 7.54 2.33 -15.62
C ASN A 162 7.77 1.69 -14.24
N MET A 163 7.19 2.29 -13.20
CA MET A 163 7.46 1.96 -11.81
C MET A 163 7.00 0.55 -11.39
N ALA A 164 5.93 0.00 -11.97
CA ALA A 164 5.43 -1.34 -11.61
C ALA A 164 6.46 -2.45 -11.90
N ILE A 165 7.25 -2.29 -12.95
CA ILE A 165 8.30 -3.25 -13.33
C ILE A 165 9.51 -3.10 -12.39
N GLN A 166 9.96 -1.86 -12.16
CA GLN A 166 11.04 -1.60 -11.19
C GLN A 166 10.66 -2.00 -9.76
N PHE A 167 9.38 -1.90 -9.41
CA PHE A 167 8.79 -2.38 -8.16
C PHE A 167 8.93 -3.90 -8.03
N TYR A 168 8.45 -4.66 -9.03
CA TYR A 168 8.54 -6.12 -9.01
C TYR A 168 10.00 -6.59 -8.90
N ASP A 169 10.90 -5.98 -9.65
CA ASP A 169 12.33 -6.33 -9.63
C ASP A 169 12.99 -6.02 -8.28
N SER A 170 12.63 -4.90 -7.66
CA SER A 170 13.16 -4.51 -6.35
C SER A 170 12.61 -5.39 -5.23
N MET A 171 11.34 -5.77 -5.30
CA MET A 171 10.72 -6.72 -4.36
C MET A 171 11.32 -8.11 -4.50
N ALA A 172 11.48 -8.60 -5.74
CA ALA A 172 12.11 -9.87 -6.02
C ALA A 172 13.52 -9.95 -5.43
N LYS A 173 14.31 -8.88 -5.47
CA LYS A 173 15.65 -8.81 -4.85
C LYS A 173 15.61 -8.94 -3.32
N VAL A 174 14.68 -8.23 -2.66
CA VAL A 174 14.54 -8.30 -1.19
C VAL A 174 14.04 -9.67 -0.75
N VAL A 175 12.98 -10.17 -1.40
CA VAL A 175 12.42 -11.49 -1.14
C VAL A 175 13.49 -12.57 -1.36
N ASN A 176 14.23 -12.51 -2.47
CA ASN A 176 15.34 -13.45 -2.74
C ASN A 176 16.40 -13.42 -1.62
N LYS A 177 16.78 -12.23 -1.13
CA LYS A 177 17.74 -12.11 -0.04
C LYS A 177 17.21 -12.70 1.27
N LEU A 178 15.92 -12.54 1.56
CA LEU A 178 15.27 -13.14 2.74
C LEU A 178 15.20 -14.67 2.64
N ILE A 179 14.86 -15.21 1.46
CA ILE A 179 14.86 -16.66 1.25
C ILE A 179 16.28 -17.21 1.39
N LEU A 180 17.27 -16.61 0.71
CA LEU A 180 18.66 -17.05 0.77
C LEU A 180 19.21 -17.08 2.20
N ARG A 181 18.97 -16.01 2.97
CA ARG A 181 19.44 -15.89 4.35
C ARG A 181 18.83 -16.93 5.30
N ASN A 182 17.62 -17.39 5.00
CA ASN A 182 16.88 -18.36 5.83
C ASN A 182 16.75 -19.74 5.18
N SER A 183 17.45 -19.98 4.06
CA SER A 183 17.28 -21.14 3.19
C SER A 183 17.35 -22.48 3.92
N LYS A 184 18.31 -22.65 4.85
CA LYS A 184 18.44 -23.88 5.66
C LYS A 184 17.22 -24.15 6.55
N ARG A 185 16.69 -23.11 7.21
CA ARG A 185 15.51 -23.23 8.08
C ARG A 185 14.26 -23.45 7.25
N LEU A 186 14.10 -22.67 6.19
CA LEU A 186 13.00 -22.83 5.23
C LEU A 186 12.96 -24.24 4.65
N LEU A 187 14.09 -24.79 4.20
CA LEU A 187 14.13 -26.14 3.65
C LEU A 187 13.67 -27.18 4.68
N LYS A 188 14.15 -27.07 5.93
CA LYS A 188 13.73 -27.97 7.01
C LYS A 188 12.21 -27.94 7.22
N GLU A 189 11.64 -26.75 7.41
CA GLU A 189 10.20 -26.57 7.65
C GLU A 189 9.36 -27.00 6.43
N LEU A 190 9.83 -26.74 5.21
CA LEU A 190 9.17 -27.18 3.98
C LEU A 190 9.19 -28.70 3.81
N THR A 191 10.28 -29.38 4.18
CA THR A 191 10.38 -30.85 4.11
C THR A 191 9.49 -31.57 5.13
N GLU A 192 9.11 -30.90 6.22
CA GLU A 192 8.17 -31.43 7.21
C GLU A 192 6.74 -31.47 6.67
N SER A 193 6.42 -30.72 5.60
CA SER A 193 5.12 -30.74 4.91
C SER A 193 5.19 -31.34 3.51
N LYS A 194 4.84 -32.62 3.39
CA LYS A 194 4.78 -33.33 2.10
C LYS A 194 3.78 -32.72 1.12
N GLU A 195 2.61 -32.27 1.60
CA GLU A 195 1.57 -31.63 0.76
C GLU A 195 2.07 -30.28 0.21
N LEU A 196 2.69 -29.45 1.06
CA LEU A 196 3.24 -28.16 0.62
C LEU A 196 4.31 -28.36 -0.46
N MET A 197 5.18 -29.34 -0.27
CA MET A 197 6.23 -29.67 -1.23
C MET A 197 5.66 -30.09 -2.59
N GLN A 198 4.60 -30.90 -2.59
CA GLN A 198 3.91 -31.30 -3.83
C GLN A 198 3.28 -30.10 -4.54
N LEU A 199 2.62 -29.20 -3.81
CA LEU A 199 1.99 -28.03 -4.38
C LEU A 199 3.01 -27.01 -4.92
N LEU A 200 4.11 -26.80 -4.20
CA LEU A 200 5.20 -25.93 -4.67
C LEU A 200 5.86 -26.50 -5.94
N THR A 201 6.06 -27.82 -5.99
CA THR A 201 6.58 -28.48 -7.20
C THR A 201 5.59 -28.41 -8.34
N LYS A 202 4.29 -28.63 -8.10
CA LYS A 202 3.24 -28.48 -9.12
C LYS A 202 3.24 -27.07 -9.70
N SER A 203 3.43 -26.04 -8.86
CA SER A 203 3.45 -24.63 -9.27
C SER A 203 4.59 -24.23 -10.21
N THR A 204 5.64 -25.06 -10.34
CA THR A 204 6.73 -24.80 -11.30
C THR A 204 6.37 -25.19 -12.73
N VAL A 205 5.44 -26.15 -12.89
CA VAL A 205 5.08 -26.73 -14.19
C VAL A 205 3.67 -26.31 -14.63
N LYS A 206 2.74 -26.13 -13.68
CA LYS A 206 1.34 -25.80 -13.95
C LYS A 206 0.82 -24.79 -12.92
N ASP A 207 -0.11 -23.95 -13.35
CA ASP A 207 -0.80 -23.07 -12.43
C ASP A 207 -1.62 -23.87 -11.41
N LEU A 208 -1.53 -23.44 -10.15
CA LEU A 208 -2.35 -23.97 -9.05
C LEU A 208 -3.78 -23.44 -9.14
N SER A 209 -4.75 -24.28 -8.76
CA SER A 209 -6.15 -23.84 -8.61
C SER A 209 -6.28 -22.79 -7.50
N PRO A 210 -7.38 -22.00 -7.46
CA PRO A 210 -7.61 -21.04 -6.37
C PRO A 210 -7.57 -21.69 -4.98
N GLU A 211 -8.08 -22.91 -4.86
CA GLU A 211 -8.09 -23.69 -3.62
C GLU A 211 -6.68 -24.13 -3.23
N GLU A 212 -5.88 -24.61 -4.19
CA GLU A 212 -4.49 -25.00 -3.99
C GLU A 212 -3.61 -23.81 -3.61
N LYS A 213 -3.82 -22.64 -4.26
CA LYS A 213 -3.14 -21.39 -3.89
C LYS A 213 -3.43 -21.02 -2.45
N LYS A 214 -4.70 -21.08 -2.02
CA LYS A 214 -5.09 -20.77 -0.64
C LYS A 214 -4.44 -21.72 0.37
N LYS A 215 -4.36 -23.01 0.04
CA LYS A 215 -3.64 -24.01 0.87
C LYS A 215 -2.16 -23.69 1.01
N VAL A 216 -1.47 -23.41 -0.10
CA VAL A 216 -0.04 -23.03 -0.09
C VAL A 216 0.18 -21.77 0.74
N GLN A 217 -0.67 -20.76 0.59
CA GLN A 217 -0.57 -19.51 1.35
C GLN A 217 -0.68 -19.75 2.86
N ASN A 218 -1.69 -20.51 3.29
CA ASN A 218 -1.90 -20.80 4.71
C ASN A 218 -0.71 -21.56 5.32
N GLN A 219 -0.21 -22.59 4.62
CA GLN A 219 0.91 -23.39 5.10
C GLN A 219 2.23 -22.57 5.13
N LEU A 220 2.45 -21.66 4.19
CA LEU A 220 3.60 -20.75 4.21
C LEU A 220 3.53 -19.73 5.34
N ILE A 221 2.34 -19.22 5.65
CA ILE A 221 2.13 -18.31 6.79
C ILE A 221 2.55 -18.99 8.10
N ASP A 222 2.26 -20.27 8.27
CA ASP A 222 2.66 -21.02 9.46
C ASP A 222 4.19 -21.19 9.55
N ILE A 223 4.88 -21.40 8.43
CA ILE A 223 6.35 -21.41 8.37
C ILE A 223 6.93 -20.02 8.66
N PHE A 224 6.26 -18.94 8.27
CA PHE A 224 6.75 -17.59 8.55
C PHE A 224 6.67 -17.23 10.03
N LYS A 225 5.70 -17.80 10.76
CA LYS A 225 5.63 -17.67 12.22
C LYS A 225 6.82 -18.33 12.93
N SER A 226 7.39 -19.40 12.36
CA SER A 226 8.54 -20.10 12.95
C SER A 226 9.89 -19.44 12.62
N ILE A 227 9.94 -18.56 11.62
CA ILE A 227 11.17 -17.86 11.20
C ILE A 227 11.04 -16.34 11.43
N PRO A 228 11.63 -15.78 12.49
CA PRO A 228 11.44 -14.37 12.87
C PRO A 228 11.71 -13.35 11.77
N SER A 229 12.68 -13.63 10.89
CA SER A 229 12.99 -12.69 9.80
C SER A 229 12.05 -12.75 8.60
N LEU A 230 11.16 -13.74 8.55
CA LEU A 230 10.04 -13.83 7.62
C LEU A 230 8.73 -13.33 8.25
N ALA A 231 8.73 -12.90 9.51
CA ALA A 231 7.56 -12.30 10.14
C ALA A 231 7.11 -11.00 9.42
N ILE A 232 7.97 -10.39 8.60
CA ILE A 232 7.61 -9.27 7.71
C ILE A 232 6.45 -9.62 6.76
N PHE A 233 6.29 -10.89 6.37
CA PHE A 233 5.19 -11.36 5.54
C PHE A 233 3.85 -11.44 6.30
N LEU A 234 3.89 -11.38 7.64
CA LEU A 234 2.70 -11.40 8.50
C LEU A 234 2.18 -9.98 8.82
N LEU A 235 2.95 -8.94 8.49
CA LEU A 235 2.53 -7.55 8.65
C LEU A 235 1.42 -7.21 7.65
N PRO A 236 0.56 -6.22 7.95
CA PRO A 236 -0.36 -5.64 6.96
C PRO A 236 0.40 -5.26 5.69
N GLY A 237 -0.05 -5.74 4.52
CA GLY A 237 0.65 -5.58 3.23
C GLY A 237 1.73 -6.63 2.90
N GLY A 238 2.18 -7.43 3.87
CA GLY A 238 3.15 -8.52 3.66
C GLY A 238 2.64 -9.64 2.72
N ALA A 239 1.32 -9.81 2.64
CA ALA A 239 0.67 -10.74 1.72
C ALA A 239 0.97 -10.46 0.24
N VAL A 240 1.26 -9.20 -0.13
CA VAL A 240 1.65 -8.82 -1.51
C VAL A 240 2.99 -9.45 -1.92
N LEU A 241 3.86 -9.76 -0.96
CA LEU A 241 5.16 -10.38 -1.21
C LEU A 241 5.06 -11.90 -1.36
N LEU A 242 3.95 -12.51 -0.93
CA LEU A 242 3.75 -13.95 -0.89
C LEU A 242 3.74 -14.60 -2.30
N PRO A 243 3.08 -14.04 -3.33
CA PRO A 243 3.18 -14.55 -4.69
C PRO A 243 4.61 -14.53 -5.25
N ILE A 244 5.39 -13.49 -4.94
CA ILE A 244 6.80 -13.37 -5.34
C ILE A 244 7.63 -14.45 -4.64
N PHE A 245 7.39 -14.66 -3.35
CA PHE A 245 8.04 -15.70 -2.55
C PHE A 245 7.78 -17.09 -3.12
N ILE A 246 6.51 -17.46 -3.37
CA ILE A 246 6.12 -18.74 -3.97
C ILE A 246 6.83 -18.98 -5.31
N LYS A 247 6.97 -17.93 -6.13
CA LYS A 247 7.67 -18.03 -7.43
C LYS A 247 9.19 -18.18 -7.31
N LEU A 248 9.78 -17.74 -6.20
CA LEU A 248 11.24 -17.75 -5.99
C LEU A 248 11.74 -18.93 -5.14
N ILE A 249 10.92 -19.52 -4.26
CA ILE A 249 11.27 -20.74 -3.50
C ILE A 249 11.81 -21.86 -4.41
N PRO A 250 11.18 -22.21 -5.55
CA PRO A 250 11.59 -23.37 -6.32
C PRO A 250 13.00 -23.23 -6.89
N LYS A 251 13.50 -22.01 -7.08
CA LYS A 251 14.89 -21.77 -7.53
C LYS A 251 15.93 -22.09 -6.45
N LEU A 252 15.50 -22.29 -5.21
CA LEU A 252 16.35 -22.42 -4.01
C LEU A 252 16.22 -23.80 -3.34
N LEU A 253 15.24 -24.61 -3.76
CA LEU A 253 15.22 -26.04 -3.44
C LEU A 253 16.41 -26.70 -4.16
N PRO A 254 17.19 -27.58 -3.50
CA PRO A 254 18.28 -28.31 -4.13
C PRO A 254 17.80 -29.00 -5.42
N SER A 255 18.66 -29.04 -6.45
CA SER A 255 18.35 -29.74 -7.72
C SER A 255 18.02 -31.23 -7.53
N ALA A 256 18.26 -31.79 -6.34
CA ALA A 256 17.84 -33.13 -5.94
C ALA A 256 16.31 -33.34 -5.91
N PHE A 257 15.51 -32.29 -6.10
CA PHE A 257 14.05 -32.37 -6.21
C PHE A 257 13.53 -31.94 -7.59
N ASP A 258 14.43 -31.61 -8.51
CA ASP A 258 14.12 -31.15 -9.86
C ASP A 258 14.71 -32.15 -10.87
N ASP A 259 14.17 -33.38 -10.87
CA ASP A 259 14.58 -34.47 -11.78
C ASP A 259 14.42 -34.10 -13.28
N ASN A 260 13.82 -32.94 -13.60
CA ASN A 260 13.52 -32.51 -14.97
C ASN A 260 14.01 -31.09 -15.31
N ARG A 261 15.06 -30.59 -14.65
CA ARG A 261 15.67 -29.32 -15.08
C ARG A 261 16.49 -29.54 -16.35
N VAL A 262 15.91 -29.21 -17.51
CA VAL A 262 16.66 -29.18 -18.78
C VAL A 262 17.77 -28.14 -18.64
N GLU A 263 19.01 -28.60 -18.62
CA GLU A 263 20.19 -27.74 -18.55
C GLU A 263 20.17 -26.77 -19.74
N LYS A 264 20.21 -25.46 -19.45
CA LYS A 264 20.48 -24.47 -20.49
C LYS A 264 21.92 -24.67 -20.94
N LYS A 265 22.10 -25.22 -22.14
CA LYS A 265 23.38 -25.26 -22.84
C LYS A 265 23.96 -23.84 -22.91
N SER A 266 25.22 -23.73 -22.49
CA SER A 266 26.05 -22.52 -22.57
C SER A 266 26.23 -22.05 -24.01
#